data_AF-A0A8T3M5P7-F1
#
_entry.id   AF-A0A8T3M5P7-F1
#
_cell.length_a   1.000
_cell.length_b   1.000
_cell.length_c   1.000
_cell.angle_alpha   90.00
_cell.angle_beta   90.00
_cell.angle_gamma   90.00
#
_symmetry.space_group_name_H-M   'P 1'
#
loop_
_entity.id
_entity.type
_entity.pdbx_description
1 polymer ?
#
loop_
_entity_poly.entity_id
_entity_poly.type
_entity_poly.pdbx_seq_one_letter_code
_entity_poly.pdbx_strand_id
1 'polypeptide(L)'
;ALASLAPGEVVLDLGSGGGIDVLLSARRVGPTGFAYGLDMTDEMLALARQNAETAGATNVEFRKGRIESIPLGDASVDVVISNCVVNLSTDKAAVLAEVARVLRPGGRVGISDVVADDALSPAERAERGSFVGCIAGALSFAEYRAGLEAVGLADISITPTHAVGAGLHGAIVQATKPASWTMSDIRAVDLPKPAATGTAAAGLPVLAAESACCGDGCCS
;
A
#
# COMPACT_ATOMS: atom_id res chain seq x y z
N ALA A 1 -10.24 -2.68 10.22
CA ALA A 1 -9.09 -1.77 10.03
C ALA A 1 -7.97 -2.59 9.42
N LEU A 2 -7.24 -2.04 8.43
CA LEU A 2 -6.19 -2.72 7.67
C LEU A 2 -5.09 -3.32 8.56
N ALA A 3 -4.73 -2.59 9.60
CA ALA A 3 -4.07 -3.10 10.80
C ALA A 3 -4.77 -2.50 12.02
N SER A 4 -4.71 -3.19 13.18
CA SER A 4 -4.98 -2.50 14.44
C SER A 4 -3.96 -1.36 14.58
N LEU A 5 -4.31 -0.25 15.22
CA LEU A 5 -3.40 0.85 15.57
C LEU A 5 -3.64 1.20 17.04
N ALA A 6 -2.57 1.37 17.78
CA ALA A 6 -2.55 1.70 19.20
C ALA A 6 -1.99 3.12 19.42
N PRO A 7 -2.38 3.80 20.52
CA PRO A 7 -1.81 5.09 20.88
C PRO A 7 -0.29 5.04 21.03
N GLY A 8 0.41 6.06 20.53
CA GLY A 8 1.87 6.17 20.62
C GLY A 8 2.65 5.46 19.50
N GLU A 9 1.99 4.69 18.63
CA GLU A 9 2.68 4.01 17.53
C GLU A 9 3.09 4.96 16.40
N VAL A 10 4.14 4.56 15.68
CA VAL A 10 4.61 5.17 14.44
C VAL A 10 4.12 4.36 13.25
N VAL A 11 3.37 5.00 12.36
CA VAL A 11 2.75 4.37 11.18
C VAL A 11 3.43 4.89 9.91
N LEU A 12 3.59 4.03 8.91
CA LEU A 12 3.95 4.40 7.54
C LEU A 12 2.84 3.97 6.59
N ASP A 13 2.36 4.90 5.78
CA ASP A 13 1.47 4.65 4.66
C ASP A 13 2.24 4.70 3.33
N LEU A 14 2.17 3.61 2.57
CA LEU A 14 2.82 3.47 1.27
C LEU A 14 1.90 3.94 0.16
N GLY A 15 2.37 4.88 -0.67
CA GLY A 15 1.56 5.47 -1.74
C GLY A 15 0.46 6.36 -1.19
N SER A 16 0.82 7.27 -0.27
CA SER A 16 -0.16 7.99 0.56
C SER A 16 -1.10 8.91 -0.21
N GLY A 17 -0.79 9.23 -1.48
CA GLY A 17 -1.61 10.13 -2.30
C GLY A 17 -1.87 11.46 -1.58
N GLY A 18 -3.12 11.91 -1.59
CA GLY A 18 -3.56 13.11 -0.86
C GLY A 18 -3.59 12.97 0.67
N GLY A 19 -3.11 11.87 1.24
CA GLY A 19 -2.82 11.73 2.68
C GLY A 19 -4.00 11.33 3.57
N ILE A 20 -5.12 10.86 3.02
CA ILE A 20 -6.32 10.52 3.81
C ILE A 20 -6.02 9.45 4.87
N ASP A 21 -5.36 8.35 4.48
CA ASP A 21 -5.04 7.24 5.37
C ASP A 21 -3.97 7.60 6.41
N VAL A 22 -3.02 8.47 6.05
CA VAL A 22 -2.06 9.08 6.99
C VAL A 22 -2.78 9.89 8.06
N LEU A 23 -3.72 10.76 7.67
CA LEU A 23 -4.46 11.61 8.61
C LEU A 23 -5.39 10.80 9.52
N LEU A 24 -6.02 9.75 8.98
CA LEU A 24 -6.80 8.79 9.79
C LEU A 24 -5.90 8.06 10.80
N SER A 25 -4.71 7.63 10.36
CA SER A 25 -3.74 6.94 11.20
C SER A 25 -3.23 7.84 12.33
N ALA A 26 -2.82 9.07 12.01
CA ALA A 26 -2.38 10.08 12.98
C ALA A 26 -3.41 10.36 14.07
N ARG A 27 -4.71 10.46 13.70
CA ARG A 27 -5.79 10.59 14.69
C ARG A 27 -5.89 9.37 15.60
N ARG A 28 -5.70 8.17 15.06
CA ARG A 28 -5.86 6.91 15.80
C ARG A 28 -4.71 6.60 16.75
N VAL A 29 -3.48 6.92 16.36
CA VAL A 29 -2.30 6.78 17.24
C VAL A 29 -2.16 7.93 18.24
N GLY A 30 -2.96 8.98 18.09
CA GLY A 30 -3.05 10.08 19.04
C GLY A 30 -1.79 10.95 19.10
N PRO A 31 -1.73 11.92 20.03
CA PRO A 31 -0.71 12.97 20.05
C PRO A 31 0.71 12.48 20.37
N THR A 32 0.85 11.27 20.93
CA THR A 32 2.15 10.65 21.23
C THR A 32 2.62 9.72 20.12
N GLY A 33 1.75 9.42 19.14
CA GLY A 33 2.11 8.64 17.96
C GLY A 33 2.38 9.55 16.75
N PHE A 34 2.78 8.94 15.64
CA PHE A 34 3.19 9.66 14.44
C PHE A 34 2.80 8.90 13.18
N ALA A 35 2.48 9.59 12.08
CA ALA A 35 2.20 8.94 10.79
C ALA A 35 3.02 9.54 9.65
N TYR A 36 3.78 8.69 8.96
CA TYR A 36 4.47 9.02 7.72
C TYR A 36 3.58 8.68 6.53
N GLY A 37 3.52 9.58 5.55
CA GLY A 37 3.03 9.29 4.20
C GLY A 37 4.19 9.27 3.21
N LEU A 38 4.29 8.22 2.40
CA LEU A 38 5.27 8.13 1.32
C LEU A 38 4.56 8.18 -0.04
N ASP A 39 4.93 9.15 -0.88
CA ASP A 39 4.46 9.23 -2.27
C ASP A 39 5.60 9.65 -3.21
N MET A 40 5.51 9.30 -4.49
CA MET A 40 6.54 9.62 -5.48
C MET A 40 6.30 10.96 -6.19
N THR A 41 5.06 11.46 -6.17
CA THR A 41 4.64 12.63 -6.96
C THR A 41 4.61 13.91 -6.13
N ASP A 42 5.13 15.01 -6.69
CA ASP A 42 5.14 16.30 -5.98
C ASP A 42 3.72 16.85 -5.80
N GLU A 43 2.84 16.57 -6.76
CA GLU A 43 1.44 16.99 -6.78
C GLU A 43 0.65 16.37 -5.61
N MET A 44 0.77 15.05 -5.39
CA MET A 44 0.08 14.39 -4.28
C MET A 44 0.65 14.83 -2.94
N LEU A 45 1.96 15.02 -2.83
CA LEU A 45 2.58 15.51 -1.60
C LEU A 45 2.16 16.94 -1.26
N ALA A 46 2.00 17.81 -2.27
CA ALA A 46 1.48 19.16 -2.07
C ALA A 46 0.03 19.11 -1.55
N LEU A 47 -0.82 18.29 -2.18
CA LEU A 47 -2.20 18.09 -1.74
C LEU A 47 -2.28 17.51 -0.32
N ALA A 48 -1.44 16.54 0.01
CA ALA A 48 -1.41 15.90 1.32
C ALA A 48 -1.02 16.87 2.44
N ARG A 49 -0.04 17.74 2.19
CA ARG A 49 0.35 18.80 3.13
C ARG A 49 -0.78 19.81 3.35
N GLN A 50 -1.45 20.23 2.27
CA GLN A 50 -2.62 21.11 2.38
C GLN A 50 -3.75 20.46 3.20
N ASN A 51 -4.01 19.17 3.00
CA ASN A 51 -5.01 18.43 3.75
C ASN A 51 -4.63 18.30 5.24
N ALA A 52 -3.33 18.11 5.55
CA ALA A 52 -2.85 18.07 6.92
C ALA A 52 -3.00 19.42 7.63
N GLU A 53 -2.65 20.53 6.96
CA GLU A 53 -2.87 21.88 7.47
C GLU A 53 -4.36 22.13 7.76
N THR A 54 -5.23 21.79 6.80
CA THR A 54 -6.69 21.91 6.94
C THR A 54 -7.23 21.07 8.10
N ALA A 55 -6.68 19.87 8.30
CA ALA A 55 -7.05 18.98 9.39
C ALA A 55 -6.42 19.36 10.75
N GLY A 56 -5.52 20.35 10.78
CA GLY A 56 -4.75 20.70 11.98
C GLY A 56 -3.86 19.57 12.49
N ALA A 57 -3.44 18.65 11.62
CA ALA A 57 -2.64 17.49 11.99
C ALA A 57 -1.18 17.90 12.20
N THR A 58 -0.68 17.73 13.43
CA THR A 58 0.70 18.11 13.81
C THR A 58 1.64 16.92 13.95
N ASN A 59 1.12 15.70 13.92
CA ASN A 59 1.86 14.44 14.10
C ASN A 59 1.94 13.63 12.79
N VAL A 60 2.14 14.34 11.66
CA VAL A 60 2.29 13.74 10.33
C VAL A 60 3.49 14.29 9.59
N GLU A 61 4.08 13.49 8.71
CA GLU A 61 5.11 13.94 7.76
C GLU A 61 4.96 13.23 6.41
N PHE A 62 4.96 13.99 5.33
CA PHE A 62 4.89 13.46 3.96
C PHE A 62 6.26 13.52 3.29
N ARG A 63 6.79 12.34 2.94
CA ARG A 63 8.10 12.15 2.31
C ARG A 63 7.96 11.81 0.84
N LYS A 64 8.83 12.41 0.04
CA LYS A 64 9.01 12.04 -1.36
C LYS A 64 9.89 10.80 -1.46
N GLY A 65 9.45 9.80 -2.21
CA GLY A 65 10.26 8.62 -2.47
C GLY A 65 9.47 7.53 -3.18
N ARG A 66 10.12 6.40 -3.37
CA ARG A 66 9.55 5.22 -4.00
C ARG A 66 9.33 4.14 -2.95
N ILE A 67 8.27 3.35 -3.09
CA ILE A 67 7.96 2.26 -2.15
C ILE A 67 8.98 1.11 -2.27
N GLU A 68 9.76 1.05 -3.36
CA GLU A 68 10.90 0.14 -3.51
C GLU A 68 12.18 0.62 -2.79
N SER A 69 12.20 1.85 -2.26
CA SER A 69 13.35 2.46 -1.58
C SER A 69 12.87 3.52 -0.59
N ILE A 70 12.39 3.08 0.57
CA ILE A 70 11.74 3.91 1.57
C ILE A 70 12.79 4.79 2.28
N PRO A 71 12.64 6.14 2.27
CA PRO A 71 13.58 7.07 2.88
C PRO A 71 13.39 7.16 4.42
N LEU A 72 13.41 6.00 5.09
CA LEU A 72 13.34 5.84 6.54
C LEU A 72 14.43 4.89 7.01
N GLY A 73 14.85 5.05 8.26
CA GLY A 73 15.84 4.17 8.89
C GLY A 73 15.29 2.76 9.13
N ASP A 74 16.19 1.83 9.43
CA ASP A 74 15.81 0.46 9.81
C ASP A 74 15.02 0.48 11.12
N ALA A 75 14.06 -0.43 11.26
CA ALA A 75 13.26 -0.59 12.49
C ALA A 75 12.70 0.75 13.04
N SER A 76 12.25 1.64 12.15
CA SER A 76 11.78 2.98 12.52
C SER A 76 10.29 3.05 12.81
N VAL A 77 9.47 2.13 12.27
CA VAL A 77 8.00 2.18 12.37
C VAL A 77 7.41 0.93 13.01
N ASP A 78 6.28 1.09 13.71
CA ASP A 78 5.56 -0.02 14.35
C ASP A 78 4.58 -0.69 13.37
N VAL A 79 4.00 0.11 12.46
CA VAL A 79 2.97 -0.36 11.52
C VAL A 79 3.24 0.18 10.12
N VAL A 80 3.14 -0.70 9.13
CA VAL A 80 3.05 -0.31 7.71
C VAL A 80 1.65 -0.59 7.20
N ILE A 81 1.05 0.39 6.53
CA ILE A 81 -0.20 0.24 5.80
C ILE A 81 -0.01 0.59 4.33
N SER A 82 -0.89 0.06 3.50
CA SER A 82 -0.95 0.40 2.07
C SER A 82 -2.32 0.10 1.51
N ASN A 83 -2.75 0.88 0.53
CA ASN A 83 -4.00 0.69 -0.19
C ASN A 83 -3.74 0.72 -1.70
N CYS A 84 -3.78 -0.46 -2.34
CA CYS A 84 -3.73 -0.66 -3.79
C CYS A 84 -2.50 -0.02 -4.48
N VAL A 85 -1.30 -0.07 -3.89
CA VAL A 85 -0.08 0.43 -4.56
C VAL A 85 1.03 -0.61 -4.69
N VAL A 86 1.01 -1.70 -3.93
CA VAL A 86 2.03 -2.76 -4.05
C VAL A 86 1.95 -3.41 -5.44
N ASN A 87 0.75 -3.65 -5.93
CA ASN A 87 0.52 -4.17 -7.28
C ASN A 87 1.06 -3.27 -8.41
N LEU A 88 1.16 -1.95 -8.16
CA LEU A 88 1.72 -0.97 -9.11
C LEU A 88 3.24 -0.96 -9.14
N SER A 89 3.91 -1.62 -8.20
CA SER A 89 5.36 -1.72 -8.22
C SER A 89 5.86 -2.66 -9.32
N THR A 90 6.94 -2.24 -9.95
CA THR A 90 7.71 -3.05 -10.90
C THR A 90 8.64 -4.04 -10.21
N ASP A 91 8.94 -3.84 -8.92
CA ASP A 91 9.79 -4.70 -8.10
C ASP A 91 9.16 -4.94 -6.73
N LYS A 92 8.17 -5.85 -6.73
CA LYS A 92 7.40 -6.19 -5.53
C LYS A 92 8.26 -6.83 -4.44
N ALA A 93 9.29 -7.58 -4.83
CA ALA A 93 10.23 -8.17 -3.88
C ALA A 93 10.98 -7.07 -3.12
N ALA A 94 11.44 -6.02 -3.81
CA ALA A 94 12.05 -4.86 -3.17
C ALA A 94 11.07 -4.13 -2.22
N VAL A 95 9.80 -3.95 -2.61
CA VAL A 95 8.78 -3.36 -1.72
C VAL A 95 8.65 -4.15 -0.43
N LEU A 96 8.45 -5.47 -0.51
CA LEU A 96 8.28 -6.32 0.67
C LEU A 96 9.54 -6.32 1.54
N ALA A 97 10.73 -6.30 0.93
CA ALA A 97 11.99 -6.20 1.66
C ALA A 97 12.13 -4.87 2.41
N GLU A 98 11.75 -3.76 1.78
CA GLU A 98 11.74 -2.44 2.43
C GLU A 98 10.71 -2.37 3.56
N VAL A 99 9.52 -2.95 3.40
CA VAL A 99 8.52 -3.09 4.48
C VAL A 99 9.12 -3.83 5.67
N ALA A 100 9.76 -4.98 5.43
CA ALA A 100 10.40 -5.73 6.49
C ALA A 100 11.55 -4.93 7.13
N ARG A 101 12.35 -4.18 6.36
CA ARG A 101 13.47 -3.37 6.86
C ARG A 101 13.00 -2.26 7.82
N VAL A 102 11.99 -1.47 7.42
CA VAL A 102 11.54 -0.31 8.21
C VAL A 102 10.69 -0.69 9.42
N LEU A 103 10.02 -1.85 9.39
CA LEU A 103 9.27 -2.34 10.55
C LEU A 103 10.21 -2.66 11.72
N ARG A 104 9.82 -2.24 12.92
CA ARG A 104 10.42 -2.71 14.17
C ARG A 104 10.16 -4.21 14.36
N PRO A 105 11.08 -4.98 14.98
CA PRO A 105 10.74 -6.31 15.47
C PRO A 105 9.49 -6.26 16.36
N GLY A 106 8.51 -7.12 16.10
CA GLY A 106 7.18 -7.07 16.72
C GLY A 106 6.17 -6.14 16.01
N GLY A 107 6.61 -5.38 15.01
CA GLY A 107 5.76 -4.55 14.16
C GLY A 107 4.89 -5.38 13.21
N ARG A 108 3.94 -4.73 12.53
CA ARG A 108 2.98 -5.42 11.65
C ARG A 108 2.69 -4.65 10.37
N VAL A 109 2.24 -5.37 9.36
CA VAL A 109 1.82 -4.81 8.08
C VAL A 109 0.34 -5.12 7.84
N GLY A 110 -0.38 -4.17 7.26
CA GLY A 110 -1.76 -4.33 6.81
C GLY A 110 -1.97 -3.68 5.44
N ILE A 111 -2.16 -4.48 4.40
CA ILE A 111 -2.28 -4.02 3.01
C ILE A 111 -3.68 -4.35 2.48
N SER A 112 -4.32 -3.39 1.83
CA SER A 112 -5.49 -3.61 0.99
C SER A 112 -4.97 -3.72 -0.44
N ASP A 113 -5.25 -4.80 -1.15
CA ASP A 113 -4.89 -4.89 -2.57
C ASP A 113 -5.82 -5.83 -3.33
N VAL A 114 -5.67 -5.85 -4.65
CA VAL A 114 -6.24 -6.90 -5.50
C VAL A 114 -5.34 -8.15 -5.44
N VAL A 115 -5.93 -9.31 -5.19
CA VAL A 115 -5.23 -10.61 -5.15
C VAL A 115 -5.91 -11.57 -6.12
N ALA A 116 -5.11 -12.28 -6.91
CA ALA A 116 -5.58 -13.24 -7.88
C ALA A 116 -5.65 -14.67 -7.31
N ASP A 117 -6.52 -15.50 -7.88
CA ASP A 117 -6.45 -16.94 -7.68
C ASP A 117 -5.13 -17.51 -8.24
N ASP A 118 -4.59 -18.53 -7.58
CA ASP A 118 -3.29 -19.14 -7.95
C ASP A 118 -3.29 -19.80 -9.33
N ALA A 119 -4.47 -20.14 -9.86
CA ALA A 119 -4.61 -20.70 -11.20
C ALA A 119 -4.42 -19.67 -12.32
N LEU A 120 -4.51 -18.37 -12.02
CA LEU A 120 -4.37 -17.31 -13.02
C LEU A 120 -2.91 -16.98 -13.24
N SER A 121 -2.44 -17.14 -14.48
CA SER A 121 -1.11 -16.69 -14.87
C SER A 121 -1.02 -15.15 -14.93
N PRO A 122 0.18 -14.56 -14.81
CA PRO A 122 0.36 -13.12 -14.94
C PRO A 122 -0.17 -12.54 -16.27
N ALA A 123 -0.08 -13.29 -17.37
CA ALA A 123 -0.60 -12.87 -18.66
C ALA A 123 -2.13 -12.74 -18.64
N GLU A 124 -2.83 -13.74 -18.09
CA GLU A 124 -4.30 -13.69 -18.00
C GLU A 124 -4.77 -12.62 -17.00
N ARG A 125 -3.98 -12.31 -15.95
CA ARG A 125 -4.28 -11.19 -15.05
C ARG A 125 -4.21 -9.86 -15.81
N ALA A 126 -3.18 -9.68 -16.65
CA ALA A 126 -3.01 -8.49 -17.49
C ALA A 126 -4.12 -8.31 -18.53
N GLU A 127 -4.67 -9.40 -19.07
CA GLU A 127 -5.81 -9.35 -20.00
C GLU A 127 -7.14 -8.93 -19.32
N ARG A 128 -7.26 -9.16 -18.00
CA ARG A 128 -8.51 -8.92 -17.24
C ARG A 128 -8.67 -7.50 -16.70
N GLY A 129 -7.65 -6.65 -16.78
CA GLY A 129 -7.77 -5.28 -16.29
C GLY A 129 -6.50 -4.47 -16.41
N SER A 130 -6.59 -3.19 -16.02
CA SER A 130 -5.46 -2.27 -16.16
C SER A 130 -4.44 -2.44 -15.03
N PHE A 131 -3.22 -1.95 -15.30
CA PHE A 131 -2.18 -1.86 -14.28
C PHE A 131 -2.56 -0.85 -13.20
N VAL A 132 -3.05 0.33 -13.59
CA VAL A 132 -3.51 1.39 -12.66
C VAL A 132 -4.67 0.91 -11.76
N GLY A 133 -5.52 0.02 -12.26
CA GLY A 133 -6.59 -0.62 -11.48
C GLY A 133 -6.11 -1.76 -10.57
N CYS A 134 -4.79 -1.97 -10.43
CA CYS A 134 -4.16 -3.04 -9.64
C CYS A 134 -4.48 -4.47 -10.10
N ILE A 135 -5.10 -4.65 -11.27
CA ILE A 135 -5.48 -5.97 -11.77
C ILE A 135 -4.32 -6.63 -12.50
N ALA A 136 -3.71 -5.95 -13.47
CA ALA A 136 -2.63 -6.54 -14.27
C ALA A 136 -1.37 -6.84 -13.44
N GLY A 137 -1.15 -6.08 -12.37
CA GLY A 137 -0.03 -6.24 -11.46
C GLY A 137 -0.34 -7.15 -10.26
N ALA A 138 -1.54 -7.72 -10.15
CA ALA A 138 -1.95 -8.48 -8.98
C ALA A 138 -1.05 -9.70 -8.73
N LEU A 139 -0.59 -9.85 -7.49
CA LEU A 139 -0.04 -11.13 -7.01
C LEU A 139 -1.16 -12.14 -6.75
N SER A 140 -0.86 -13.43 -6.89
CA SER A 140 -1.76 -14.47 -6.39
C SER A 140 -1.64 -14.64 -4.87
N PHE A 141 -2.56 -15.40 -4.27
CA PHE A 141 -2.46 -15.74 -2.84
C PHE A 141 -1.14 -16.41 -2.47
N ALA A 142 -0.70 -17.40 -3.27
CA ALA A 142 0.57 -18.10 -3.06
C ALA A 142 1.77 -17.18 -3.27
N GLU A 143 1.77 -16.34 -4.31
CA GLU A 143 2.87 -15.40 -4.58
C GLU A 143 3.00 -14.34 -3.48
N TYR A 144 1.89 -13.77 -3.02
CA TYR A 144 1.89 -12.78 -1.93
C TYR A 144 2.40 -13.41 -0.64
N ARG A 145 1.92 -14.61 -0.31
CA ARG A 145 2.39 -15.38 0.86
C ARG A 145 3.88 -15.67 0.76
N ALA A 146 4.35 -16.20 -0.37
CA ALA A 146 5.76 -16.52 -0.59
C ALA A 146 6.64 -15.26 -0.48
N GLY A 147 6.17 -14.12 -0.99
CA GLY A 147 6.85 -12.84 -0.86
C GLY A 147 7.04 -12.39 0.59
N LEU A 148 5.97 -12.47 1.40
CA LEU A 148 6.00 -12.11 2.82
C LEU A 148 6.88 -13.07 3.64
N GLU A 149 6.79 -14.37 3.37
CA GLU A 149 7.62 -15.39 4.02
C GLU A 149 9.11 -15.20 3.67
N ALA A 150 9.41 -14.85 2.42
CA ALA A 150 10.79 -14.64 1.97
C ALA A 150 11.47 -13.46 2.67
N VAL A 151 10.73 -12.47 3.15
CA VAL A 151 11.28 -11.32 3.90
C VAL A 151 11.22 -11.54 5.43
N GLY A 152 10.90 -12.76 5.86
CA GLY A 152 10.87 -13.16 7.27
C GLY A 152 9.65 -12.67 8.04
N LEU A 153 8.57 -12.25 7.36
CA LEU A 153 7.31 -11.96 8.02
C LEU A 153 6.55 -13.26 8.31
N ALA A 154 5.80 -13.26 9.41
CA ALA A 154 5.06 -14.40 9.94
C ALA A 154 3.59 -14.04 10.18
N ASP A 155 2.81 -15.01 10.66
CA ASP A 155 1.37 -14.85 10.96
C ASP A 155 0.56 -14.30 9.77
N ILE A 156 0.90 -14.76 8.56
CA ILE A 156 0.37 -14.24 7.31
C ILE A 156 -1.08 -14.67 7.10
N SER A 157 -1.97 -13.67 7.08
CA SER A 157 -3.37 -13.79 6.70
C SER A 157 -3.63 -13.01 5.41
N ILE A 158 -4.31 -13.64 4.45
CA ILE A 158 -4.79 -12.99 3.22
C ILE A 158 -6.27 -13.29 3.13
N THR A 159 -7.10 -12.29 3.47
CA THR A 159 -8.54 -12.47 3.60
C THR A 159 -9.26 -11.75 2.45
N PRO A 160 -9.91 -12.47 1.52
CA PRO A 160 -10.74 -11.87 0.49
C PRO A 160 -11.89 -11.07 1.11
N THR A 161 -12.19 -9.89 0.55
CA THR A 161 -13.27 -9.01 1.02
C THR A 161 -14.45 -8.97 0.05
N HIS A 162 -14.17 -8.87 -1.25
CA HIS A 162 -15.18 -8.82 -2.30
C HIS A 162 -14.59 -9.24 -3.65
N ALA A 163 -15.43 -9.76 -4.55
CA ALA A 163 -15.01 -10.05 -5.92
C ALA A 163 -14.74 -8.74 -6.69
N VAL A 164 -13.61 -8.70 -7.40
CA VAL A 164 -13.24 -7.63 -8.34
C VAL A 164 -13.49 -8.08 -9.79
N GLY A 165 -13.29 -9.36 -10.06
CA GLY A 165 -13.54 -9.99 -11.35
C GLY A 165 -13.41 -11.51 -11.24
N ALA A 166 -13.56 -12.22 -12.36
CA ALA A 166 -13.40 -13.68 -12.37
C ALA A 166 -11.98 -14.08 -11.91
N GLY A 167 -11.89 -14.70 -10.73
CA GLY A 167 -10.65 -15.10 -10.08
C GLY A 167 -9.79 -13.96 -9.53
N LEU A 168 -10.38 -12.77 -9.34
CA LEU A 168 -9.72 -11.59 -8.76
C LEU A 168 -10.54 -11.06 -7.59
N HIS A 169 -9.86 -10.79 -6.48
CA HIS A 169 -10.49 -10.42 -5.21
C HIS A 169 -9.86 -9.16 -4.67
N GLY A 170 -10.65 -8.26 -4.11
CA GLY A 170 -10.13 -7.35 -3.11
C GLY A 170 -9.78 -8.17 -1.88
N ALA A 171 -8.65 -7.90 -1.24
CA ALA A 171 -8.21 -8.63 -0.07
C ALA A 171 -7.50 -7.74 0.93
N ILE A 172 -7.60 -8.14 2.20
CA ILE A 172 -6.79 -7.59 3.29
C ILE A 172 -5.67 -8.59 3.57
N VAL A 173 -4.44 -8.14 3.36
CA VAL A 173 -3.21 -8.88 3.65
C VAL A 173 -2.62 -8.37 4.96
N GLN A 174 -2.34 -9.27 5.88
CA GLN A 174 -1.76 -8.94 7.19
C GLN A 174 -0.61 -9.89 7.49
N ALA A 175 0.43 -9.36 8.10
CA ALA A 175 1.55 -10.14 8.61
C ALA A 175 2.25 -9.41 9.76
N THR A 176 3.01 -10.15 10.56
CA THR A 176 3.76 -9.63 11.70
C THR A 176 5.25 -9.86 11.48
N LYS A 177 6.07 -8.90 11.86
CA LYS A 177 7.52 -9.07 11.92
C LYS A 177 7.88 -9.73 13.25
N PRO A 178 8.46 -10.95 13.27
CA PRO A 178 8.83 -11.60 14.52
C PRO A 178 9.76 -10.74 15.39
N ALA A 179 9.65 -10.85 16.71
CA ALA A 179 10.53 -10.13 17.63
C ALA A 179 12.01 -10.57 17.50
N SER A 180 12.25 -11.79 17.04
CA SER A 180 13.59 -12.34 16.76
C SER A 180 14.12 -12.01 15.37
N TRP A 181 13.39 -11.23 14.56
CA TRP A 181 13.77 -10.96 13.17
C TRP A 181 15.10 -10.22 13.08
N THR A 182 15.88 -10.59 12.06
CA THR A 182 17.17 -10.00 11.68
C THR A 182 17.23 -9.78 10.18
N MET A 183 18.16 -8.93 9.72
CA MET A 183 18.32 -8.66 8.28
C MET A 183 18.65 -9.93 7.48
N SER A 184 19.26 -10.95 8.09
CA SER A 184 19.56 -12.24 7.47
C SER A 184 18.33 -13.11 7.20
N ASP A 185 17.16 -12.74 7.72
CA ASP A 185 15.91 -13.44 7.42
C ASP A 185 15.36 -13.10 6.03
N ILE A 186 15.86 -12.02 5.41
CA ILE A 186 15.52 -11.65 4.03
C ILE A 186 16.20 -12.62 3.05
N ARG A 187 15.39 -13.22 2.18
CA ARG A 187 15.79 -14.14 1.13
C ARG A 187 15.28 -13.64 -0.22
N ALA A 188 16.00 -13.99 -1.28
CA ALA A 188 15.53 -13.73 -2.62
C ALA A 188 14.24 -14.52 -2.91
N VAL A 189 13.29 -13.87 -3.55
CA VAL A 189 12.05 -14.47 -4.07
C VAL A 189 11.78 -13.88 -5.44
N ASP A 190 11.44 -14.74 -6.39
CA ASP A 190 11.08 -14.31 -7.74
C ASP A 190 9.58 -14.08 -7.79
N LEU A 191 9.16 -12.82 -7.69
CA LEU A 191 7.78 -12.41 -7.84
C LEU A 191 7.53 -11.89 -9.26
N PRO A 192 6.33 -12.12 -9.82
CA PRO A 192 6.04 -11.72 -11.18
C PRO A 192 6.23 -10.22 -11.36
N LYS A 193 7.07 -9.88 -12.34
CA LYS A 193 7.24 -8.51 -12.80
C LYS A 193 6.10 -8.18 -13.76
N PRO A 194 5.68 -6.90 -13.86
CA PRO A 194 4.72 -6.50 -14.87
C PRO A 194 5.22 -6.94 -16.24
N ALA A 195 4.34 -7.56 -17.04
CA ALA A 195 4.67 -7.86 -18.43
C ALA A 195 5.10 -6.55 -19.10
N ALA A 196 6.21 -6.58 -19.85
CA ALA A 196 6.69 -5.42 -20.59
C ALA A 196 5.71 -5.10 -21.73
N THR A 197 4.58 -4.48 -21.41
CA THR A 197 3.67 -3.94 -22.42
C THR A 197 4.32 -2.68 -22.94
N GLY A 198 4.88 -2.78 -24.15
CA GLY A 198 5.42 -1.63 -24.86
C GLY A 198 4.35 -0.60 -25.15
N THR A 199 4.25 0.41 -24.28
CA THR A 199 3.97 1.80 -24.62
C THR A 199 4.33 2.66 -23.41
N ALA A 200 5.19 3.65 -23.67
CA ALA A 200 5.62 4.63 -22.69
C ALA A 200 4.42 5.38 -22.10
N ALA A 201 4.58 5.77 -20.84
CA ALA A 201 3.73 6.64 -20.05
C ALA A 201 2.93 7.67 -20.88
N ALA A 202 1.63 7.44 -21.03
CA ALA A 202 0.68 8.53 -21.16
C ALA A 202 0.19 8.86 -19.75
N GLY A 203 0.31 10.13 -19.36
CA GLY A 203 0.09 10.63 -18.01
C GLY A 203 -1.16 10.08 -17.34
N LEU A 204 -1.04 9.79 -16.04
CA LEU A 204 -2.15 9.45 -15.17
C LEU A 204 -3.26 10.50 -15.34
N PRO A 205 -4.47 10.13 -15.79
CA PRO A 205 -5.61 11.00 -15.60
C PRO A 205 -5.89 11.03 -14.10
N VAL A 206 -5.78 12.24 -13.53
CA VAL A 206 -6.40 12.57 -12.25
C VAL A 206 -7.84 12.05 -12.31
N LEU A 207 -8.22 11.16 -11.39
CA LEU A 207 -9.62 10.87 -11.10
C LEU A 207 -10.25 12.19 -10.67
N ALA A 208 -10.79 12.93 -11.64
CA ALA A 208 -11.64 14.06 -11.38
C ALA A 208 -12.81 13.53 -10.53
N ALA A 209 -12.97 14.12 -9.35
CA ALA A 209 -14.16 13.94 -8.53
C ALA A 209 -15.36 14.11 -9.45
N GLU A 210 -16.21 13.09 -9.54
CA GLU A 210 -17.47 13.19 -10.25
C GLU A 210 -18.21 14.40 -9.71
N SER A 211 -18.45 15.33 -10.63
CA SER A 211 -19.18 16.56 -10.42
C SER A 211 -20.52 16.26 -9.77
N ALA A 212 -20.79 17.01 -8.69
CA ALA A 212 -22.11 17.16 -8.12
C ALA A 212 -23.17 17.32 -9.23
N CYS A 213 -24.23 16.52 -9.14
CA CYS A 213 -25.45 16.72 -9.92
C CYS A 213 -26.09 18.06 -9.54
N CYS A 214 -25.67 19.15 -10.19
CA CYS A 214 -26.50 20.34 -10.31
C CYS A 214 -27.34 20.19 -11.58
N GLY A 215 -28.49 19.53 -11.44
CA GLY A 215 -29.57 19.63 -12.41
C GLY A 215 -30.54 20.71 -11.97
N ASP A 216 -30.71 21.76 -12.79
CA ASP A 216 -31.77 22.76 -12.62
C ASP A 216 -33.14 22.06 -12.71
N GLY A 217 -33.91 22.07 -11.60
CA GLY A 217 -35.30 21.61 -11.67
C GLY A 217 -35.99 21.15 -10.37
N CYS A 218 -35.35 21.19 -9.20
CA CYS A 218 -36.00 20.77 -7.94
C CYS A 218 -36.12 21.93 -6.94
N CYS A 219 -36.95 22.93 -7.27
CA CYS A 219 -37.58 23.84 -6.30
C CYS A 219 -38.87 24.42 -6.91
N SER A 220 -39.98 23.70 -6.77
CA SER A 220 -41.36 24.21 -6.76
C SER A 220 -42.26 23.21 -6.06
#